data_AF-A0A977PTF5-F1
#
_entry.id   AF-A0A977PTF5-F1
#
_cell.length_a   1.000
_cell.length_b   1.000
_cell.length_c   1.000
_cell.angle_alpha   90.00
_cell.angle_beta   90.00
_cell.angle_gamma   90.00
#
_symmetry.space_group_name_H-M   'P 1'
#
loop_
_entity.id
_entity.type
_entity.pdbx_description
1 polymer ?
#
loop_
_entity_poly.entity_id
_entity_poly.type
_entity_poly.pdbx_seq_one_letter_code
_entity_poly.pdbx_strand_id
1 'polypeptide(L)' 'MKSDKEETMMTAKLINVEGSKIKIELTLELSRSMLDTEINIQKGLNEVGCIASKEALKYLDTDGSPLKIGEEIWKGCDL' A
#
# COMPACT_ATOMS: atom_id res chain seq x y z
N MET A 1 33.09 -5.52 16.07
CA MET A 1 31.82 -5.82 16.77
C MET A 1 30.74 -5.90 15.72
N LYS A 2 30.12 -7.07 15.53
CA LYS A 2 28.97 -7.19 14.64
C LYS A 2 27.81 -6.47 15.32
N SER A 3 27.37 -5.35 14.76
CA SER A 3 26.08 -4.77 15.13
C SER A 3 25.05 -5.64 14.45
N ASP A 4 24.59 -6.65 15.16
CA ASP A 4 23.40 -7.40 14.83
C ASP A 4 22.26 -6.38 14.84
N LYS A 5 21.88 -5.90 13.65
CA LYS A 5 20.59 -5.26 13.45
C LYS A 5 19.58 -6.34 13.74
N GLU A 6 18.98 -6.30 14.92
CA GLU A 6 17.75 -7.01 15.22
C GLU A 6 16.67 -6.40 14.32
N GLU A 7 16.58 -6.96 13.11
CA GLU A 7 15.55 -6.64 12.14
C GLU A 7 14.25 -7.24 12.69
N THR A 8 13.59 -6.44 13.53
CA THR A 8 12.24 -6.68 14.04
C THR A 8 11.37 -7.01 12.83
N MET A 9 10.88 -8.24 12.74
CA MET A 9 10.14 -8.71 11.56
C MET A 9 8.75 -8.07 11.57
N MET A 10 8.64 -6.90 10.94
CA MET A 10 7.36 -6.28 10.59
C MET A 10 6.99 -6.76 9.19
N THR A 11 5.78 -7.27 9.01
CA THR A 11 5.33 -7.76 7.70
C THR A 11 3.90 -7.31 7.45
N ALA A 12 3.73 -6.48 6.42
CA ALA A 12 2.44 -6.13 5.85
C ALA A 12 2.22 -6.93 4.55
N LYS A 13 1.06 -7.57 4.43
CA LYS A 13 0.71 -8.40 3.26
C LYS A 13 -0.70 -8.11 2.80
N LEU A 14 -0.84 -7.79 1.51
CA LEU A 14 -2.13 -7.74 0.86
C LEU A 14 -2.69 -9.17 0.75
N ILE A 15 -3.83 -9.42 1.39
CA ILE A 15 -4.46 -10.75 1.41
C ILE A 15 -5.66 -10.84 0.48
N ASN A 16 -6.34 -9.72 0.19
CA ASN A 16 -7.48 -9.71 -0.72
C ASN A 16 -7.75 -8.33 -1.31
N VAL A 17 -8.29 -8.30 -2.54
CA VAL A 17 -8.81 -7.12 -3.24
C VAL A 17 -10.15 -7.51 -3.87
N GLU A 18 -11.22 -6.85 -3.45
CA GLU A 18 -12.59 -7.06 -3.94
C GLU A 18 -13.24 -5.71 -4.28
N GLY A 19 -13.24 -5.36 -5.57
CA GLY A 19 -13.72 -4.07 -6.05
C GLY A 19 -12.95 -2.92 -5.40
N SER A 20 -13.66 -2.06 -4.66
CA SER A 20 -13.08 -0.92 -3.94
C SER A 20 -12.60 -1.25 -2.52
N LYS A 21 -12.64 -2.53 -2.11
CA LYS A 21 -12.24 -2.99 -0.78
C LYS A 21 -10.95 -3.79 -0.85
N ILE A 22 -10.00 -3.48 0.01
CA ILE A 22 -8.77 -4.24 0.18
C ILE A 22 -8.67 -4.75 1.62
N LYS A 23 -8.03 -5.90 1.80
CA LYS A 23 -7.68 -6.44 3.11
C LYS A 23 -6.16 -6.62 3.15
N ILE A 24 -5.53 -5.99 4.13
CA ILE A 24 -4.09 -6.08 4.37
C ILE A 24 -3.92 -6.65 5.77
N GLU A 25 -3.16 -7.73 5.87
CA GLU A 25 -2.74 -8.33 7.13
C GLU A 25 -1.43 -7.68 7.58
N LEU A 26 -1.36 -7.28 8.84
CA LEU A 26 -0.18 -6.68 9.44
C LEU A 26 0.23 -7.50 10.66
N THR A 27 1.48 -7.97 10.66
CA THR A 27 2.10 -8.61 11.81
C THR A 27 3.19 -7.69 12.38
N LEU A 28 3.14 -7.47 13.69
CA LEU A 28 4.06 -6.62 14.44
C LEU A 28 4.57 -7.35 15.68
N GLU A 29 5.82 -7.10 16.03
CA GLU A 29 6.37 -7.50 17.32
C GLU A 29 6.07 -6.45 18.39
N LEU A 30 5.46 -6.90 19.49
CA LEU A 30 5.29 -6.08 20.69
C LEU A 30 6.57 -6.15 21.52
N SER A 31 6.97 -5.01 22.11
CA SER A 31 8.13 -4.95 22.99
C SER A 31 7.72 -4.70 24.45
N ARG A 32 8.68 -4.80 25.38
CA ARG A 32 8.46 -4.44 26.79
C ARG A 32 8.47 -2.93 27.05
N SER A 33 8.68 -2.13 26.00
CA SER A 33 8.69 -0.68 26.00
C SER A 33 7.48 -0.17 25.23
N MET A 34 6.68 0.71 25.85
CA MET A 34 5.53 1.27 25.15
C MET A 34 5.96 2.16 23.98
N LEU A 35 7.05 2.91 24.16
CA LEU A 35 7.59 3.78 23.10
C LEU A 35 8.04 2.97 21.88
N ASP A 36 8.78 1.88 22.08
CA ASP A 36 9.26 1.06 20.97
C ASP A 36 8.10 0.33 20.27
N THR A 37 7.08 -0.07 21.03
CA THR A 37 5.85 -0.64 20.47
C THR A 37 5.10 0.38 19.61
N GLU A 38 4.99 1.64 20.05
CA GLU A 38 4.38 2.72 19.26
C GLU A 38 5.14 2.97 17.95
N ILE A 39 6.48 2.96 18.00
CA ILE A 39 7.33 3.09 16.81
C ILE A 39 7.08 1.95 15.83
N ASN A 40 6.97 0.71 16.31
CA ASN A 40 6.69 -0.45 15.45
C ASN A 40 5.29 -0.36 14.82
N ILE A 41 4.28 0.05 15.59
CA ILE A 41 2.92 0.27 15.07
C ILE A 41 2.94 1.33 13.97
N GLN A 42 3.61 2.47 14.20
CA GLN A 42 3.68 3.55 13.22
C GLN A 42 4.36 3.10 11.93
N LYS A 43 5.49 2.39 12.03
CA LYS A 43 6.20 1.85 10.86
C LYS A 43 5.35 0.86 10.07
N GLY A 44 4.70 -0.08 10.74
CA GLY A 44 3.84 -1.06 10.07
C GLY A 44 2.64 -0.43 9.39
N LEU A 45 1.99 0.56 10.02
CA LEU A 45 0.88 1.28 9.41
C LEU A 45 1.31 2.12 8.20
N ASN A 46 2.53 2.68 8.21
CA ASN A 46 3.09 3.36 7.04
C ASN A 46 3.25 2.39 5.86
N GLU A 47 3.75 1.18 6.11
CA GLU A 47 3.89 0.16 5.05
C GLU A 47 2.53 -0.32 4.50
N VAL A 48 1.56 -0.57 5.39
CA VAL A 48 0.17 -0.83 5.01
C VAL A 48 -0.39 0.30 4.15
N GLY A 49 -0.15 1.55 4.55
CA GLY A 49 -0.54 2.74 3.79
C GLY A 49 0.07 2.76 2.39
N CYS A 50 1.37 2.46 2.25
CA CYS A 50 2.02 2.35 0.94
C CYS A 50 1.40 1.26 0.05
N ILE A 51 1.09 0.08 0.60
CA ILE A 51 0.41 -0.99 -0.15
C ILE A 51 -0.99 -0.55 -0.58
N ALA A 52 -1.76 0.04 0.34
CA ALA A 52 -3.10 0.53 0.06
C ALA A 52 -3.10 1.62 -1.03
N SER A 53 -2.18 2.57 -0.97
CA SER A 53 -2.03 3.60 -2.00
C SER A 53 -1.69 3.01 -3.37
N LYS A 54 -0.83 1.97 -3.43
CA LYS A 54 -0.53 1.29 -4.71
C LYS A 54 -1.77 0.64 -5.31
N GLU A 55 -2.59 -0.04 -4.51
CA GLU A 55 -3.84 -0.64 -5.02
C GLU A 55 -4.88 0.42 -5.37
N ALA A 56 -4.98 1.49 -4.59
CA ALA A 56 -5.86 2.62 -4.91
C ALA A 56 -5.47 3.29 -6.23
N LEU A 57 -4.17 3.42 -6.51
CA LEU A 57 -3.69 3.92 -7.80
C LEU A 57 -4.13 3.02 -8.94
N LYS A 58 -4.04 1.69 -8.83
CA LYS A 58 -4.55 0.78 -9.86
C LYS A 58 -6.06 0.87 -10.04
N TYR A 59 -6.81 1.13 -8.97
CA TYR A 59 -8.26 1.31 -9.03
C TYR A 59 -8.65 2.63 -9.69
N LEU A 60 -7.85 3.69 -9.50
CA LEU A 60 -8.06 5.01 -10.07
C LEU A 60 -7.44 5.17 -11.47
N ASP A 61 -6.48 4.32 -11.82
CA ASP A 61 -5.94 4.21 -13.16
C ASP A 61 -7.06 3.71 -14.07
N THR A 62 -7.78 4.66 -14.67
CA THR A 62 -8.64 4.38 -15.81
C THR A 62 -7.75 3.74 -16.87
N ASP A 63 -8.23 2.64 -17.44
CA ASP A 63 -7.61 1.71 -18.41
C ASP A 63 -6.96 2.32 -19.69
N GLY A 64 -6.72 3.63 -19.71
CA GLY A 64 -6.29 4.38 -20.88
C GLY A 64 -7.33 4.31 -22.00
N SER A 65 -8.53 3.78 -21.74
CA SER A 65 -9.54 3.71 -22.77
C SER A 65 -9.89 5.12 -23.19
N PRO A 66 -10.05 5.34 -24.50
CA PRO A 66 -10.30 6.68 -24.99
C PRO A 66 -11.62 7.20 -24.43
N LEU A 67 -11.61 8.43 -23.94
CA LEU A 67 -12.83 9.11 -23.56
C LEU A 67 -13.64 9.39 -24.83
N LYS A 68 -14.81 8.77 -24.95
CA LYS A 68 -15.77 9.07 -26.04
C LYS A 68 -16.64 10.25 -25.64
N ILE A 69 -16.46 11.37 -26.33
CA ILE A 69 -17.32 12.55 -26.21
C ILE A 69 -18.02 12.72 -27.55
N GLY A 70 -19.29 12.31 -27.64
CA GLY A 70 -20.02 12.25 -28.92
C GLY A 70 -19.44 11.19 -29.86
N GLU A 71 -19.09 11.59 -31.09
CA GLU A 71 -18.41 10.73 -32.08
C GLU A 71 -16.87 10.77 -31.96
N GLU A 72 -16.34 11.66 -31.14
CA GLU A 72 -14.90 11.90 -31.01
C GLU A 72 -14.27 11.01 -29.92
N ILE A 73 -13.08 10.49 -30.22
CA ILE A 73 -12.33 9.55 -29.40
C ILE A 73 -11.04 10.24 -28.95
N TRP A 74 -10.97 10.64 -27.68
CA TRP A 74 -9.80 11.29 -27.10
C TRP A 74 -8.85 10.26 -26.47
N LYS A 75 -7.62 10.15 -26.98
CA LYS A 75 -6.55 9.30 -26.42
C LYS A 75 -5.53 10.16 -25.69
N GLY A 76 -5.16 9.76 -24.48
CA GLY A 76 -4.19 10.49 -23.66
C GLY A 76 -2.72 10.38 -24.09
N CYS A 77 -2.40 9.66 -25.19
CA CYS A 77 -1.02 9.35 -25.61
C CYS A 77 -0.50 10.14 -26.83
N ASP A 78 -1.20 11.16 -27.31
CA ASP A 78 -0.80 11.91 -28.52
C ASP A 78 -0.15 13.30 -28.21
N LEU A 79 0.63 13.40 -27.11
CA LEU A 79 1.45 14.58 -26.77
C LEU A 79 2.94 14.25 -26.75
#